data_AF-A0A920W199-F1
#
_entry.id   AF-A0A920W199-F1
#
_cell.length_a   1.000
_cell.length_b   1.000
_cell.length_c   1.000
_cell.angle_alpha   90.00
_cell.angle_beta   90.00
_cell.angle_gamma   90.00
#
_symmetry.space_group_name_H-M   'P 1'
#
loop_
_entity.id
_entity.type
_entity.pdbx_description
1 polymer ?
#
loop_
_entity_poly.entity_id
_entity_poly.type
_entity_poly.pdbx_seq_one_letter_code
_entity_poly.pdbx_strand_id
1 'polypeptide(L)' 'MQLFKHETRFDFMGKIKAAMILSGIVILIGLGSIVFSGGLKYGIDFAGGTLVQLQFKIRPI' A
#
# COMPACT_ATOMS: atom_id res chain seq x y z
N MET A 1 6.96 36.82 5.65
CA MET A 1 6.71 35.49 6.25
C MET A 1 7.84 34.55 5.84
N GLN A 2 8.82 34.30 6.71
CA GLN A 2 9.89 33.32 6.46
C GLN A 2 9.48 32.00 7.14
N LEU A 3 9.08 31.00 6.35
CA LEU A 3 8.56 29.72 6.87
C LEU A 3 9.63 28.81 7.50
N PHE A 4 10.92 29.07 7.28
CA PHE A 4 12.00 28.27 7.86
C PHE A 4 13.04 29.17 8.51
N LYS A 5 13.04 29.20 9.86
CA LYS A 5 14.05 29.89 10.69
C LYS A 5 15.29 29.03 10.98
N HIS A 6 15.31 27.77 10.55
CA HIS A 6 16.39 26.82 10.79
C HIS A 6 16.70 26.06 9.50
N GLU A 7 17.93 26.21 9.02
CA GLU A 7 18.54 25.40 7.97
C GLU A 7 18.62 23.94 8.45
N THR A 8 17.63 23.13 8.07
CA THR A 8 17.57 21.74 8.52
C THR A 8 18.48 20.90 7.62
N ARG A 9 19.75 20.72 8.01
CA ARG A 9 20.75 19.94 7.25
C ARG A 9 20.56 18.43 7.41
N PHE A 10 19.49 17.87 6.85
CA PHE A 10 19.35 16.42 6.71
C PHE A 10 20.02 15.93 5.42
N ASP A 11 20.99 15.02 5.56
CA ASP A 11 21.60 14.34 4.43
C ASP A 11 20.73 13.14 4.01
N PHE A 12 19.75 13.42 3.15
CA PHE A 12 18.91 12.40 2.53
C PHE A 12 19.69 11.56 1.52
N MET A 13 20.61 12.21 0.78
CA MET A 13 21.34 11.60 -0.32
C MET A 13 22.31 10.53 0.18
N GLY A 14 23.00 10.77 1.30
CA GLY A 14 23.88 9.81 1.97
C GLY A 14 23.16 8.56 2.49
N LYS A 15 21.84 8.63 2.73
CA LYS A 15 21.03 7.51 3.24
C LYS A 15 20.28 6.72 2.17
N ILE A 16 20.41 7.10 0.89
CA ILE A 16 19.66 6.46 -0.21
C ILE A 16 19.88 4.95 -0.26
N LYS A 17 21.11 4.48 -0.10
CA LYS A 17 21.40 3.03 -0.13
C LYS A 17 20.63 2.27 0.94
N ALA A 18 20.61 2.79 2.17
CA ALA A 18 19.86 2.19 3.28
C ALA A 18 18.34 2.24 3.02
N ALA A 19 17.83 3.36 2.51
CA ALA A 19 16.41 3.52 2.18
C ALA A 19 15.96 2.58 1.04
N MET A 20 16.82 2.38 0.03
CA MET A 20 16.58 1.46 -1.09
C MET A 20 16.53 0.01 -0.61
N ILE A 21 17.47 -0.39 0.26
CA ILE A 21 17.48 -1.75 0.83
C ILE A 21 16.24 -1.99 1.69
N LEU A 22 15.91 -1.04 2.57
CA LEU A 22 14.71 -1.15 3.42
C LEU A 22 13.44 -1.27 2.56
N SER A 23 13.29 -0.41 1.55
CA SER A 23 12.17 -0.46 0.62
C SER A 23 12.11 -1.79 -0.12
N GLY A 24 13.25 -2.29 -0.60
CA GLY A 24 13.34 -3.59 -1.27
C GLY A 24 12.90 -4.74 -0.37
N ILE A 25 13.33 -4.76 0.89
CA ILE A 25 12.91 -5.77 1.87
C ILE A 25 11.39 -5.72 2.07
N VAL A 26 10.82 -4.53 2.26
CA VAL A 26 9.36 -4.38 2.46
C VAL A 26 8.58 -4.87 1.25
N ILE A 27 9.04 -4.55 0.03
CA ILE A 27 8.44 -5.04 -1.21
C ILE A 27 8.50 -6.56 -1.28
N LEU A 28 9.66 -7.15 -1.00
CA LEU A 28 9.83 -8.62 -1.01
C LEU A 28 8.94 -9.32 0.00
N ILE A 29 8.79 -8.76 1.20
CA ILE A 29 7.86 -9.28 2.21
C ILE A 29 6.41 -9.21 1.69
N GLY A 30 6.02 -8.09 1.08
CA GLY A 30 4.68 -7.96 0.48
C GLY A 30 4.42 -8.97 -0.63
N LEU A 31 5.38 -9.14 -1.55
CA LEU A 31 5.30 -10.14 -2.61
C LEU A 31 5.26 -11.57 -2.05
N GLY A 32 6.10 -11.88 -1.06
CA GLY A 32 6.10 -13.16 -0.37
C GLY A 32 4.75 -13.44 0.28
N SER A 33 4.19 -12.45 0.98
CA SER A 33 2.87 -12.56 1.61
C SER A 33 1.77 -12.90 0.60
N ILE A 34 1.81 -12.32 -0.60
CA ILE A 34 0.84 -12.62 -1.67
C ILE A 34 0.96 -14.09 -2.08
N VAL A 35 2.18 -14.58 -2.32
CA VAL A 35 2.41 -15.98 -2.73
C VAL A 35 2.00 -16.96 -1.62
N PHE A 36 2.41 -16.72 -0.37
CA PHE A 36 2.06 -17.59 0.76
C PHE A 36 0.58 -17.58 1.12
N SER A 37 -0.14 -16.49 0.84
CA SER A 37 -1.59 -16.39 1.10
C SER A 37 -2.45 -17.04 0.00
N GLY A 38 -1.84 -17.74 -0.96
CA GLY A 38 -2.55 -18.39 -2.07
C GLY A 38 -2.81 -17.47 -3.27
N GLY A 39 -2.08 -16.36 -3.39
CA GLY A 39 -2.18 -15.41 -4.50
C GLY A 39 -2.95 -14.14 -4.17
N LEU A 40 -3.24 -13.36 -5.20
CA LEU A 40 -4.02 -12.12 -5.08
C LEU A 40 -5.51 -12.44 -4.91
N LYS A 41 -6.19 -11.65 -4.08
CA LYS A 41 -7.65 -11.70 -3.96
C LYS A 41 -8.28 -10.95 -5.14
N TYR A 42 -8.57 -11.69 -6.20
CA TYR A 42 -9.20 -11.14 -7.39
C TYR A 42 -10.65 -10.74 -7.11
N GLY A 43 -11.03 -9.54 -7.56
CA GLY A 43 -12.42 -9.10 -7.60
C GLY A 43 -13.19 -9.76 -8.75
N ILE A 44 -14.49 -9.49 -8.83
CA ILE A 44 -15.38 -10.04 -9.88
C ILE A 44 -14.90 -9.73 -11.31
N ASP A 45 -14.21 -8.60 -11.51
CA ASP A 45 -13.66 -8.20 -12.81
C ASP A 45 -12.57 -9.15 -13.34
N PHE A 46 -11.93 -9.91 -12.43
CA PHE A 46 -10.81 -10.80 -12.76
C PHE A 46 -11.11 -12.27 -12.45
N ALA A 47 -11.87 -12.56 -11.40
CA ALA A 47 -12.26 -13.93 -11.01
C ALA A 47 -13.48 -14.44 -11.80
N GLY A 48 -14.26 -13.53 -12.39
CA GLY A 48 -15.58 -13.85 -12.93
C GLY A 48 -16.60 -14.09 -11.81
N GLY A 49 -17.87 -13.83 -12.11
CA GLY A 49 -18.97 -14.02 -11.17
C GLY A 49 -20.06 -12.97 -11.31
N THR A 50 -21.06 -13.03 -10.44
CA THR A 50 -22.17 -12.08 -10.42
C THR A 50 -22.08 -11.23 -9.16
N LEU A 51 -21.98 -9.91 -9.33
CA LEU A 51 -22.06 -8.95 -8.23
C LEU A 51 -23.52 -8.61 -7.96
N VAL A 52 -24.04 -9.07 -6.82
CA VAL A 52 -25.37 -8.67 -6.34
C VAL A 52 -25.19 -7.52 -5.36
N GLN A 53 -25.50 -6.30 -5.80
CA GLN A 53 -25.48 -5.12 -4.95
C GLN A 53 -26.88 -4.82 -4.43
N LEU A 54 -27.10 -5.04 -3.14
CA LEU A 54 -28.35 -4.71 -2.48
C LEU A 54 -28.29 -3.28 -1.95
N GLN A 55 -29.19 -2.41 -2.42
CA GLN A 55 -29.40 -1.09 -1.83
C GLN A 55 -30.66 -1.11 -0.99
N PHE A 56 -30.49 -0.99 0.32
CA PHE A 56 -31.60 -0.91 1.26
C PHE A 56 -32.01 0.55 1.44
N LYS A 57 -33.28 0.86 1.18
CA LYS A 57 -33.86 2.20 1.36
C LYS A 57 -33.92 2.62 2.84
N ILE A 58 -34.02 1.66 3.74
CA ILE A 58 -34.07 1.85 5.20
C ILE A 58 -33.10 0.83 5.80
N ARG A 59 -32.32 1.25 6.81
CA ARG A 59 -31.38 0.37 7.51
C ARG A 59 -32.14 -0.85 8.08
N PRO A 60 -31.81 -2.08 7.65
CA PRO A 60 -32.39 -3.27 8.27
C PRO A 60 -31.83 -3.38 9.69
N ILE A 61 -32.73 -3.60 10.65
CA ILE A 61 -32.43 -3.82 12.09
C ILE A 61 -32.27 -5.32 12.31
#